data_AF-A0A838ESP5-F1
#
_entry.id   AF-A0A838ESP5-F1
#
_cell.length_a   1.000
_cell.length_b   1.000
_cell.length_c   1.000
_cell.angle_alpha   90.00
_cell.angle_beta   90.00
_cell.angle_gamma   90.00
#
_symmetry.space_group_name_H-M   'P 1'
#
loop_
_entity.id
_entity.type
_entity.pdbx_description
1 polymer ?
#
loop_
_entity_poly.entity_id
_entity_poly.type
_entity_poly.pdbx_seq_one_letter_code
_entity_poly.pdbx_strand_id
1 'polypeptide(L)'
;MSTSLIAMGVAAFLVINLVVGLAALSLLFGTFETLFGKPKITLLRSSKSGNIFAFGFKWNSAKEPAAIDNIRLRLFNPFGSPTQVEVSKPFEQKKSSFAVEVDMGPGFIDLLGAKGFDNALIQIEVVSSKDGVVFQFEMKGPKFKKLVFDANQTVAEYIAQNNLDTKKTSKAVNDIPTRSFIADTVPGKGPQLKLATNPVFAGEFAGASAGAPGAAAAAAGPAAQNFKIAKVWIEPGCIVCNACEDIYKDVFEVLADTCIIRPNAPLDDGLRMQEAAEACPVEVIKYTVAS
;
A
#
# COMPACT_ATOMS: atom_id res chain seq x y z
N MET A 1 38.92 57.59 4.18
CA MET A 1 38.33 56.39 3.55
C MET A 1 36.93 56.23 4.10
N SER A 2 35.92 56.22 3.25
CA SER A 2 34.52 56.23 3.69
C SER A 2 34.13 54.89 4.31
N THR A 3 33.49 54.94 5.47
CA THR A 3 32.96 53.77 6.20
C THR A 3 32.04 52.90 5.34
N SER A 4 31.41 53.49 4.32
CA SER A 4 30.59 52.80 3.32
C SER A 4 31.38 51.82 2.45
N LEU A 5 32.61 52.14 2.05
CA LEU A 5 33.44 51.22 1.24
C LEU A 5 33.91 50.01 2.07
N ILE A 6 34.20 50.23 3.36
CA ILE A 6 34.57 49.16 4.28
C ILE A 6 33.38 48.23 4.51
N ALA A 7 32.19 48.79 4.76
CA ALA A 7 30.96 48.01 4.94
C ALA A 7 30.61 47.18 3.68
N MET A 8 30.76 47.77 2.50
CA MET A 8 30.50 47.07 1.24
C MET A 8 31.53 45.96 0.97
N GLY A 9 32.81 46.19 1.30
CA GLY A 9 33.85 45.16 1.21
C GLY A 9 33.59 43.97 2.13
N VAL A 10 33.17 44.22 3.38
CA VAL A 10 32.81 43.16 4.34
C VAL A 10 31.58 42.38 3.87
N ALA A 11 30.56 43.07 3.37
CA ALA A 11 29.35 42.43 2.84
C ALA A 11 29.66 41.53 1.63
N ALA A 12 30.46 42.02 0.68
CA ALA A 12 30.88 41.23 -0.48
C ALA A 12 31.68 39.99 -0.06
N PHE A 13 32.59 40.14 0.89
CA PHE A 13 33.38 39.02 1.42
C PHE A 13 32.50 37.95 2.09
N LEU A 14 31.51 38.35 2.89
CA LEU A 14 30.59 37.40 3.53
C LEU A 14 29.75 36.64 2.51
N VAL A 15 29.22 37.33 1.49
CA VAL A 15 28.43 36.70 0.43
C VAL A 15 29.28 35.72 -0.38
N ILE A 16 30.49 36.12 -0.78
CA ILE A 16 31.40 35.24 -1.52
C ILE A 16 31.74 33.99 -0.70
N ASN A 17 32.09 34.13 0.58
CA ASN A 17 32.39 32.97 1.42
C ASN A 17 31.18 32.07 1.66
N LEU A 18 29.98 32.63 1.78
CA LEU A 18 28.75 31.84 1.89
C LEU A 18 28.49 31.03 0.62
N VAL A 19 28.60 31.67 -0.56
CA VAL A 19 28.38 31.00 -1.85
C VAL A 19 29.43 29.92 -2.10
N VAL A 20 30.72 30.23 -1.87
CA VAL A 20 31.81 29.26 -2.00
C VAL A 20 31.66 28.12 -0.98
N GLY A 21 31.27 28.44 0.26
CA GLY A 21 31.02 27.45 1.31
C GLY A 21 29.87 26.51 0.97
N LEU A 22 28.75 27.04 0.47
CA LEU A 22 27.61 26.23 0.02
C LEU A 22 27.96 25.38 -1.21
N ALA A 23 28.72 25.92 -2.16
CA ALA A 23 29.18 25.19 -3.34
C ALA A 23 30.12 24.04 -2.94
N ALA A 24 31.08 24.29 -2.04
CA ALA A 24 31.96 23.27 -1.50
C ALA A 24 31.19 22.20 -0.73
N LEU A 25 30.23 22.61 0.11
CA LEU A 25 29.40 21.69 0.89
C LEU A 25 28.51 20.82 -0.02
N SER A 26 27.90 21.40 -1.05
CA SER A 26 27.12 20.66 -2.06
C SER A 26 27.97 19.64 -2.80
N LEU A 27 29.19 20.00 -3.17
CA LEU A 27 30.13 19.09 -3.83
C LEU A 27 30.59 17.96 -2.89
N LEU A 28 30.83 18.28 -1.61
CA LEU A 28 31.17 17.29 -0.60
C LEU A 28 30.01 16.33 -0.32
N PHE A 29 28.77 16.81 -0.24
CA PHE A 29 27.60 15.92 -0.09
C PHE A 29 27.40 15.03 -1.31
N GLY A 30 27.51 15.57 -2.53
CA GLY A 30 27.41 14.77 -3.76
C GLY A 30 28.48 13.69 -3.83
N THR A 31 29.73 14.01 -3.49
CA THR A 31 30.82 13.02 -3.46
C THR A 31 30.63 11.99 -2.35
N PHE A 32 30.18 12.39 -1.17
CA PHE A 32 29.86 11.46 -0.07
C PHE A 32 28.74 10.48 -0.46
N GLU A 33 27.68 10.97 -1.11
CA GLU A 33 26.61 10.09 -1.61
C GLU A 33 27.09 9.12 -2.69
N THR A 34 27.98 9.54 -3.59
CA THR A 34 28.53 8.62 -4.60
C THR A 34 29.43 7.54 -4.01
N LEU A 35 30.04 7.80 -2.85
CA LEU A 35 30.92 6.84 -2.14
C LEU A 35 30.14 5.89 -1.24
N PHE A 36 29.10 6.37 -0.54
CA PHE A 36 28.38 5.59 0.47
C PHE A 36 27.01 5.08 0.01
N GLY A 37 26.47 5.57 -1.11
CA GLY A 37 25.18 5.17 -1.65
C GLY A 37 25.23 4.04 -2.68
N LYS A 38 26.43 3.60 -3.10
CA LYS A 38 26.55 2.54 -4.12
C LYS A 38 26.11 1.18 -3.54
N PRO A 39 25.27 0.43 -4.27
CA PRO A 39 24.87 -0.90 -3.86
C PRO A 39 26.11 -1.80 -3.82
N LYS A 40 26.23 -2.62 -2.78
CA LYS A 40 27.38 -3.50 -2.53
C LYS A 40 26.90 -4.90 -2.22
N ILE A 41 27.41 -5.87 -2.99
CA ILE A 41 27.26 -7.29 -2.72
C ILE A 41 28.48 -7.83 -1.99
N THR A 42 28.27 -8.64 -0.96
CA THR A 42 29.30 -9.34 -0.20
C THR A 42 29.00 -10.83 -0.23
N LEU A 43 29.96 -11.65 -0.66
CA LEU A 43 29.80 -13.11 -0.65
C LEU A 43 30.07 -13.62 0.76
N LEU A 44 29.19 -14.50 1.24
CA LEU A 44 29.21 -15.01 2.60
C LEU A 44 29.44 -16.52 2.59
N ARG A 45 29.88 -17.04 3.73
CA ARG A 45 30.05 -18.47 3.94
C ARG A 45 28.67 -19.11 4.04
N SER A 46 28.44 -20.15 3.24
CA SER A 46 27.22 -20.96 3.39
C SER A 46 27.29 -21.82 4.66
N SER A 47 26.18 -21.87 5.40
CA SER A 47 26.03 -22.71 6.59
C SER A 47 25.97 -24.22 6.29
N LYS A 48 25.48 -24.63 5.10
CA LYS A 48 25.41 -26.04 4.69
C LYS A 48 26.22 -26.28 3.42
N SER A 49 26.96 -27.39 3.36
CA SER A 49 27.67 -27.78 2.16
C SER A 49 26.70 -28.14 1.03
N GLY A 50 26.96 -27.67 -0.19
CA GLY A 50 26.19 -28.03 -1.39
C GLY A 50 25.88 -26.85 -2.30
N ASN A 51 24.65 -26.81 -2.81
CA ASN A 51 24.15 -25.88 -3.83
C ASN A 51 23.80 -24.48 -3.31
N ILE A 52 24.18 -24.15 -2.08
CA ILE A 52 23.72 -22.94 -1.40
C ILE A 52 24.66 -21.79 -1.70
N PHE A 53 24.08 -20.69 -2.18
CA PHE A 53 24.75 -19.43 -2.37
C PHE A 53 24.35 -18.46 -1.27
N ALA A 54 25.31 -18.05 -0.45
CA ALA A 54 25.12 -17.10 0.64
C ALA A 54 25.69 -15.74 0.27
N PHE A 55 24.88 -14.68 0.39
CA PHE A 55 25.31 -13.33 0.07
C PHE A 55 24.61 -12.29 0.94
N GLY A 56 25.32 -11.20 1.19
CA GLY A 56 24.80 -9.98 1.78
C GLY A 56 24.66 -8.90 0.72
N PHE A 57 23.52 -8.23 0.68
CA PHE A 57 23.27 -7.13 -0.24
C PHE A 57 22.93 -5.87 0.54
N LYS A 58 23.81 -4.86 0.40
CA LYS A 58 23.66 -3.55 1.03
C LYS A 58 23.34 -2.51 -0.03
N TRP A 59 22.18 -1.87 0.10
CA TRP A 59 21.78 -0.74 -0.74
C TRP A 59 20.97 0.26 0.08
N ASN A 60 20.84 1.47 -0.46
CA ASN A 60 20.03 2.51 0.15
C ASN A 60 18.57 2.41 -0.33
N SER A 61 17.73 1.71 0.43
CA SER A 61 16.31 1.56 0.12
C SER A 61 15.50 2.86 0.21
N ALA A 62 16.01 3.89 0.89
CA ALA A 62 15.36 5.21 0.92
C ALA A 62 15.58 5.99 -0.39
N LYS A 63 16.71 5.75 -1.07
CA LYS A 63 17.00 6.36 -2.38
C LYS A 63 16.35 5.57 -3.51
N GLU A 64 16.43 4.25 -3.43
CA GLU A 64 15.89 3.32 -4.42
C GLU A 64 14.99 2.30 -3.70
N PRO A 65 13.71 2.65 -3.48
CA PRO A 65 12.75 1.75 -2.87
C PRO A 65 12.47 0.60 -3.84
N ALA A 66 13.13 -0.53 -3.60
CA ALA A 66 12.97 -1.74 -4.39
C ALA A 66 12.72 -2.93 -3.45
N ALA A 67 11.71 -3.73 -3.77
CA ALA A 67 11.33 -4.93 -3.04
C ALA A 67 11.92 -6.16 -3.74
N ILE A 68 13.18 -6.43 -3.41
CA ILE A 68 14.03 -7.42 -4.06
C ILE A 68 13.57 -8.83 -3.71
N ASP A 69 13.44 -9.69 -4.73
CA ASP A 69 12.89 -11.04 -4.60
C ASP A 69 13.61 -12.12 -5.40
N ASN A 70 14.49 -11.76 -6.34
CA ASN A 70 15.20 -12.73 -7.16
C ASN A 70 16.70 -12.45 -7.21
N ILE A 71 17.46 -13.54 -7.26
CA ILE A 71 18.88 -13.50 -7.59
C ILE A 71 19.16 -14.34 -8.83
N ARG A 72 20.01 -13.80 -9.71
CA ARG A 72 20.46 -14.48 -10.92
C ARG A 72 21.98 -14.44 -10.99
N LEU A 73 22.59 -15.58 -11.26
CA LEU A 73 24.00 -15.73 -11.56
C LEU A 73 24.15 -16.12 -13.02
N ARG A 74 24.92 -15.34 -13.77
CA ARG A 74 25.26 -15.60 -15.16
C ARG A 74 26.76 -15.81 -15.28
N LEU A 75 27.15 -16.91 -15.90
CA LEU A 75 28.52 -17.20 -16.30
C LEU A 75 28.64 -16.97 -17.80
N PHE A 76 29.61 -16.17 -18.20
CA PHE A 76 30.05 -16.00 -19.57
C PHE A 76 31.48 -16.53 -19.70
N ASN A 77 31.65 -17.64 -20.40
CA ASN A 77 32.90 -18.35 -20.51
C ASN A 77 33.24 -18.64 -21.98
N PRO A 78 33.79 -17.66 -22.71
CA PRO A 78 33.99 -17.77 -24.16
C PRO A 78 34.98 -18.87 -24.59
N PHE A 79 35.89 -19.29 -23.69
CA PHE A 79 36.96 -20.25 -23.99
C PHE A 79 36.84 -21.55 -23.20
N GLY A 80 35.65 -21.85 -22.68
CA GLY A 80 35.45 -22.97 -21.77
C GLY A 80 34.12 -23.69 -21.97
N SER A 81 33.83 -24.62 -21.09
CA SER A 81 32.62 -25.44 -21.12
C SER A 81 32.03 -25.55 -19.71
N PRO A 82 30.76 -25.17 -19.51
CA PRO A 82 29.82 -24.59 -20.49
C PRO A 82 30.22 -23.15 -20.88
N THR A 83 29.80 -22.71 -22.08
CA THR A 83 30.09 -21.35 -22.57
C THR A 83 29.24 -20.29 -21.90
N GLN A 84 27.99 -20.62 -21.58
CA GLN A 84 27.07 -19.79 -20.82
C GLN A 84 26.28 -20.64 -19.84
N VAL A 85 26.12 -20.16 -18.61
CA VAL A 85 25.25 -20.78 -17.59
C VAL A 85 24.48 -19.67 -16.91
N GLU A 86 23.17 -19.81 -16.81
CA GLU A 86 22.32 -18.92 -16.02
C GLU A 86 21.60 -19.73 -14.94
N VAL A 87 21.69 -19.27 -13.69
CA VAL A 87 20.96 -19.83 -12.57
C VAL A 87 20.22 -18.71 -11.88
N SER A 88 18.89 -18.79 -11.87
CA SER A 88 18.03 -17.81 -11.20
C SER A 88 17.17 -18.49 -10.14
N LYS A 89 17.06 -17.87 -8.97
CA LYS A 89 16.18 -18.34 -7.90
C LYS A 89 15.45 -17.19 -7.20
N PRO A 90 14.15 -17.37 -6.93
CA PRO A 90 13.41 -16.48 -6.06
C PRO A 90 13.72 -16.76 -4.59
N PHE A 91 13.64 -15.72 -3.76
CA PHE A 91 13.72 -15.79 -2.31
C PHE A 91 12.70 -14.86 -1.65
N GLU A 92 12.63 -14.86 -0.33
CA GLU A 92 11.68 -14.03 0.43
C GLU A 92 11.93 -12.53 0.17
N GLN A 93 10.89 -11.80 -0.21
CA GLN A 93 10.99 -10.39 -0.58
C GLN A 93 11.59 -9.52 0.54
N LYS A 94 12.65 -8.76 0.21
CA LYS A 94 13.32 -7.84 1.14
C LYS A 94 13.26 -6.40 0.64
N LYS A 95 12.90 -5.47 1.54
CA LYS A 95 12.75 -4.02 1.26
C LYS A 95 13.94 -3.18 1.73
N SER A 96 14.88 -3.78 2.43
CA SER A 96 16.06 -3.12 3.02
C SER A 96 17.26 -4.03 2.90
N SER A 97 18.46 -3.46 3.07
CA SER A 97 19.72 -4.22 3.09
C SER A 97 19.57 -5.51 3.92
N PHE A 98 19.92 -6.65 3.32
CA PHE A 98 19.67 -7.98 3.86
C PHE A 98 20.87 -8.91 3.64
N ALA A 99 20.84 -10.07 4.27
CA ALA A 99 21.68 -11.19 3.90
C ALA A 99 20.87 -12.49 3.94
N VAL A 100 21.11 -13.36 2.97
CA VAL A 100 20.29 -14.57 2.79
C VAL A 100 21.13 -15.69 2.19
N GLU A 101 20.71 -16.92 2.50
CA GLU A 101 21.18 -18.14 1.86
C GLU A 101 20.12 -18.64 0.90
N VAL A 102 20.49 -18.87 -0.36
CA VAL A 102 19.57 -19.35 -1.40
C VAL A 102 20.11 -20.64 -1.97
N ASP A 103 19.28 -21.67 -2.04
CA ASP A 103 19.61 -22.91 -2.73
C ASP A 103 19.48 -22.70 -4.25
N MET A 104 20.62 -22.59 -4.92
CA MET A 104 20.72 -22.35 -6.36
C MET A 104 20.53 -23.64 -7.17
N GLY A 105 20.44 -24.79 -6.53
CA GLY A 105 20.35 -26.09 -7.18
C GLY A 105 21.65 -26.52 -7.88
N PRO A 106 21.61 -27.63 -8.64
CA PRO A 106 22.81 -28.24 -9.21
C PRO A 106 23.53 -27.35 -10.23
N GLY A 107 22.81 -26.45 -10.89
CA GLY A 107 23.39 -25.51 -11.86
C GLY A 107 24.46 -24.58 -11.25
N PHE A 108 24.43 -24.36 -9.93
CA PHE A 108 25.48 -23.60 -9.26
C PHE A 108 26.80 -24.37 -9.14
N ILE A 109 26.73 -25.69 -8.90
CA ILE A 109 27.91 -26.55 -8.93
C ILE A 109 28.48 -26.60 -10.34
N ASP A 110 27.63 -26.72 -11.36
CA ASP A 110 28.06 -26.70 -12.77
C ASP A 110 28.73 -25.38 -13.14
N LEU A 111 28.22 -24.26 -12.62
CA LEU A 111 28.82 -22.94 -12.78
C LEU A 111 30.22 -22.87 -12.14
N LEU A 112 30.38 -23.34 -10.90
CA LEU A 112 31.68 -23.35 -10.20
C LEU A 112 32.67 -24.35 -10.83
N GLY A 113 32.17 -25.47 -11.35
CA GLY A 113 32.92 -26.55 -11.97
C GLY A 113 33.26 -26.33 -13.45
N ALA A 114 32.83 -25.22 -14.05
CA ALA A 114 33.06 -24.96 -15.46
C ALA A 114 34.55 -24.98 -15.83
N LYS A 115 34.88 -25.67 -16.93
CA LYS A 115 36.24 -25.69 -17.50
C LYS A 115 36.55 -24.32 -18.09
N GLY A 116 37.74 -23.77 -17.86
CA GLY A 116 38.13 -22.45 -18.38
C GLY A 116 37.62 -21.26 -17.54
N PHE A 117 37.20 -21.52 -16.28
CA PHE A 117 36.69 -20.50 -15.37
C PHE A 117 37.63 -19.31 -15.15
N ASP A 118 38.93 -19.48 -15.38
CA ASP A 118 39.92 -18.41 -15.17
C ASP A 118 39.74 -17.23 -16.14
N ASN A 119 39.19 -17.50 -17.33
CA ASN A 119 38.87 -16.50 -18.34
C ASN A 119 37.38 -16.16 -18.40
N ALA A 120 36.59 -16.70 -17.45
CA ALA A 120 35.15 -16.46 -17.42
C ALA A 120 34.82 -15.14 -16.71
N LEU A 121 33.69 -14.54 -17.09
CA LEU A 121 33.06 -13.40 -16.44
C LEU A 121 31.78 -13.87 -15.77
N ILE A 122 31.59 -13.45 -14.52
CA ILE A 122 30.41 -13.77 -13.74
C ILE A 122 29.68 -12.48 -13.46
N GLN A 123 28.40 -12.50 -13.79
CA GLN A 123 27.48 -11.41 -13.53
C GLN A 123 26.47 -11.87 -12.48
N ILE A 124 26.40 -11.13 -11.38
CA ILE A 124 25.43 -11.33 -10.31
C ILE A 124 24.37 -10.25 -10.46
N GLU A 125 23.13 -10.65 -10.71
CA GLU A 125 21.99 -9.75 -10.80
C GLU A 125 21.08 -9.95 -9.59
N VAL A 126 20.78 -8.86 -8.90
CA VAL A 126 19.80 -8.83 -7.82
C VAL A 126 18.60 -8.03 -8.32
N VAL A 127 17.44 -8.68 -8.40
CA VAL A 127 16.27 -8.19 -9.15
C VAL A 127 15.08 -7.96 -8.22
N SER A 128 14.38 -6.86 -8.44
CA SER A 128 12.99 -6.67 -7.98
C SER A 128 12.04 -6.96 -9.13
N SER A 129 11.25 -8.02 -9.02
CA SER A 129 10.27 -8.37 -10.06
C SER A 129 9.09 -7.39 -10.13
N LYS A 130 8.75 -6.75 -9.00
CA LYS A 130 7.62 -5.80 -8.93
C LYS A 130 8.00 -4.41 -9.42
N ASP A 131 9.21 -3.95 -9.08
CA ASP A 131 9.64 -2.57 -9.35
C ASP A 131 10.51 -2.46 -10.61
N GLY A 132 10.90 -3.59 -11.21
CA GLY A 132 11.75 -3.64 -12.41
C GLY A 132 13.19 -3.18 -12.19
N VAL A 133 13.62 -3.02 -10.93
CA VAL A 133 14.97 -2.59 -10.58
C VAL A 133 15.93 -3.78 -10.61
N VAL A 134 17.06 -3.62 -11.29
CA VAL A 134 18.10 -4.64 -11.42
C VAL A 134 19.44 -4.06 -10.99
N PHE A 135 20.07 -4.69 -10.01
CA PHE A 135 21.44 -4.39 -9.59
C PHE A 135 22.39 -5.41 -10.18
N GLN A 136 23.32 -4.97 -11.02
CA GLN A 136 24.27 -5.85 -11.71
C GLN A 136 25.67 -5.69 -11.16
N PHE A 137 26.33 -6.81 -10.89
CA PHE A 137 27.71 -6.86 -10.42
C PHE A 137 28.52 -7.82 -11.28
N GLU A 138 29.55 -7.32 -11.94
CA GLU A 138 30.42 -8.12 -12.80
C GLU A 138 31.77 -8.37 -12.13
N MET A 139 32.26 -9.60 -12.23
CA MET A 139 33.61 -9.96 -11.79
C MET A 139 34.19 -11.12 -12.57
N LYS A 140 35.53 -11.17 -12.64
CA LYS A 140 36.24 -12.30 -13.24
C LYS A 140 36.04 -13.55 -12.41
N GLY A 141 35.98 -14.70 -13.07
CA GLY A 141 35.84 -16.02 -12.45
C GLY A 141 36.81 -16.24 -11.28
N PRO A 142 38.14 -16.10 -11.44
CA PRO A 142 39.09 -16.30 -10.34
C PRO A 142 38.78 -15.49 -9.09
N LYS A 143 38.36 -14.23 -9.29
CA LYS A 143 37.98 -13.33 -8.19
C LYS A 143 36.72 -13.82 -7.49
N PHE A 144 35.71 -14.25 -8.24
CA PHE A 144 34.49 -14.82 -7.67
C PHE A 144 34.78 -16.10 -6.89
N LYS A 145 35.53 -17.06 -7.47
CA LYS A 145 35.92 -18.29 -6.77
C LYS A 145 36.64 -17.97 -5.46
N LYS A 146 37.63 -17.07 -5.51
CA LYS A 146 38.34 -16.61 -4.32
C LYS A 146 37.38 -16.03 -3.29
N LEU A 147 36.45 -15.17 -3.68
CA LEU A 147 35.49 -14.56 -2.75
C LEU A 147 34.50 -15.56 -2.16
N VAL A 148 34.10 -16.59 -2.91
CA VAL A 148 33.21 -17.66 -2.41
C VAL A 148 33.95 -18.59 -1.44
N PHE A 149 35.20 -18.97 -1.76
CA PHE A 149 35.98 -19.90 -0.93
C PHE A 149 36.65 -19.25 0.29
N ASP A 150 37.09 -17.99 0.18
CA ASP A 150 37.70 -17.23 1.28
C ASP A 150 36.65 -16.57 2.20
N ALA A 151 35.36 -16.75 1.91
CA ALA A 151 34.29 -16.24 2.76
C ALA A 151 34.29 -16.98 4.11
N ASN A 152 34.73 -16.28 5.16
CA ASN A 152 34.76 -16.82 6.52
C ASN A 152 33.51 -16.48 7.33
N GLN A 153 32.81 -15.41 6.96
CA GLN A 153 31.69 -14.87 7.70
C GLN A 153 30.38 -15.52 7.30
N THR A 154 29.61 -16.01 8.28
CA THR A 154 28.27 -16.59 8.04
C THR A 154 27.20 -15.52 7.86
N VAL A 155 26.04 -15.89 7.32
CA VAL A 155 24.88 -14.97 7.19
C VAL A 155 24.46 -14.40 8.54
N ALA A 156 24.40 -15.23 9.58
CA ALA A 156 24.04 -14.79 10.93
C ALA A 156 25.03 -13.76 11.50
N GLU A 157 26.34 -14.00 11.35
CA GLU A 157 27.38 -13.05 11.78
C GLU A 157 27.32 -11.74 10.99
N TYR A 158 27.03 -11.79 9.70
CA TYR A 158 26.93 -10.61 8.85
C TYR A 158 25.74 -9.73 9.20
N ILE A 159 24.59 -10.35 9.50
CA ILE A 159 23.39 -9.69 9.99
C ILE A 159 23.69 -8.99 11.32
N ALA A 160 24.34 -9.69 12.26
CA ALA A 160 24.69 -9.15 13.57
C ALA A 160 25.67 -7.96 13.49
N GLN A 161 26.72 -8.07 12.67
CA GLN A 161 27.73 -7.00 12.53
C GLN A 161 27.19 -5.74 11.86
N ASN A 162 26.31 -5.90 10.87
CA ASN A 162 25.82 -4.79 10.07
C ASN A 162 24.43 -4.28 10.49
N ASN A 163 23.84 -4.87 11.55
CA ASN A 163 22.47 -4.61 12.00
C ASN A 163 21.44 -4.68 10.86
N LEU A 164 21.64 -5.62 9.94
CA LEU A 164 20.74 -5.87 8.80
C LEU A 164 19.49 -6.59 9.32
N ASP A 165 18.35 -6.43 8.64
CA ASP A 165 17.06 -7.00 9.07
C ASP A 165 16.53 -6.60 10.46
N THR A 166 17.24 -5.73 11.19
CA THR A 166 16.59 -4.98 12.27
C THR A 166 15.46 -4.18 11.62
N LYS A 167 14.23 -4.36 12.12
CA LYS A 167 13.15 -3.40 11.87
C LYS A 167 13.65 -2.06 12.43
N LYS A 168 14.47 -1.35 11.66
CA LYS A 168 14.64 0.08 11.83
C LYS A 168 13.23 0.61 11.61
N THR A 169 12.55 0.83 12.72
CA THR A 169 11.48 1.81 12.83
C THR A 169 12.11 3.12 12.39
N SER A 170 12.21 3.30 11.07
CA SER A 170 12.38 4.60 10.47
C SER A 170 11.27 5.41 11.11
N LYS A 171 11.69 6.38 11.93
CA LYS A 171 10.86 7.38 12.59
C LYS A 171 9.65 7.63 11.69
N ALA A 172 8.45 7.33 12.22
CA ALA A 172 7.22 7.29 11.44
C ALA A 172 7.26 8.41 10.41
N VAL A 173 7.30 8.03 9.12
CA VAL A 173 7.00 8.97 8.05
C VAL A 173 5.68 9.57 8.48
N ASN A 174 5.65 10.88 8.73
CA ASN A 174 4.41 11.55 9.09
C ASN A 174 3.44 11.24 7.97
N ASP A 175 2.53 10.31 8.25
CA ASP A 175 1.52 9.86 7.32
C ASP A 175 0.64 11.07 7.12
N ILE A 176 0.81 11.77 6.00
CA ILE A 176 -0.09 12.83 5.60
C ILE A 176 -1.35 12.07 5.23
N PRO A 177 -2.42 12.10 6.05
CA PRO A 177 -3.57 11.26 5.80
C PRO A 177 -4.21 11.75 4.51
N THR A 178 -3.99 11.00 3.42
CA THR A 178 -4.81 11.13 2.22
C THR A 178 -6.20 10.69 2.63
N ARG A 179 -7.08 11.66 2.90
CA ARG A 179 -8.50 11.40 3.10
C ARG A 179 -9.09 10.95 1.76
N SER A 180 -8.95 9.69 1.42
CA SER A 180 -9.83 9.08 0.45
C SER A 180 -11.22 9.02 1.09
N PHE A 181 -12.20 9.69 0.48
CA PHE A 181 -13.62 9.55 0.85
C PHE A 181 -14.18 8.17 0.45
N ILE A 182 -13.32 7.27 -0.02
CA ILE A 182 -13.60 5.91 -0.39
C ILE A 182 -12.98 5.05 0.70
N ALA A 183 -13.82 4.45 1.54
CA ALA A 183 -13.38 3.50 2.53
C ALA A 183 -12.75 2.29 1.81
N ASP A 184 -11.53 1.93 2.20
CA ASP A 184 -10.94 0.66 1.79
C ASP A 184 -11.85 -0.46 2.29
N THR A 185 -12.32 -1.29 1.37
CA THR A 185 -13.21 -2.42 1.69
C THR A 185 -12.47 -3.37 2.63
N VAL A 186 -12.80 -3.35 3.91
CA VAL A 186 -12.23 -4.24 4.94
C VAL A 186 -12.51 -5.69 4.56
N PRO A 187 -11.50 -6.51 4.23
CA PRO A 187 -11.71 -7.92 3.97
C PRO A 187 -11.96 -8.64 5.31
N GLY A 188 -13.18 -9.15 5.51
CA GLY A 188 -13.39 -10.37 6.29
C GLY A 188 -13.55 -10.27 7.81
N LYS A 189 -13.52 -9.10 8.47
CA LYS A 189 -13.87 -9.01 9.91
C LYS A 189 -14.72 -7.77 10.23
N GLY A 190 -16.02 -7.92 10.01
CA GLY A 190 -17.07 -6.99 10.41
C GLY A 190 -18.44 -7.59 10.08
N PRO A 191 -19.55 -7.10 10.65
CA PRO A 191 -20.89 -7.54 10.26
C PRO A 191 -21.07 -7.33 8.75
N GLN A 192 -21.09 -8.44 8.00
CA GLN A 192 -21.20 -8.42 6.56
C GLN A 192 -22.66 -8.27 6.16
N LEU A 193 -22.95 -7.23 5.38
CA LEU A 193 -24.23 -7.08 4.71
C LEU A 193 -24.41 -8.25 3.75
N LYS A 194 -25.41 -9.10 4.05
CA LYS A 194 -25.81 -10.21 3.20
C LYS A 194 -26.43 -9.64 1.92
N LEU A 195 -25.63 -9.56 0.87
CA LEU A 195 -26.03 -9.08 -0.45
C LEU A 195 -26.25 -10.28 -1.37
N ALA A 196 -27.36 -10.30 -2.11
CA ALA A 196 -27.69 -11.37 -3.06
C ALA A 196 -26.66 -11.53 -4.20
N THR A 197 -25.90 -10.48 -4.50
CA THR A 197 -24.82 -10.48 -5.50
C THR A 197 -23.49 -11.01 -4.97
N ASN A 198 -23.37 -11.23 -3.65
CA ASN A 198 -22.16 -11.76 -3.06
C ASN A 198 -22.16 -13.30 -3.14
N PRO A 199 -21.21 -13.92 -3.85
CA PRO A 199 -21.19 -15.36 -4.09
C PRO A 199 -21.10 -16.20 -2.80
N VAL A 200 -20.64 -15.61 -1.69
CA VAL A 200 -20.57 -16.27 -0.37
C VAL A 200 -21.96 -16.56 0.21
N PHE A 201 -22.98 -15.78 -0.16
CA PHE A 201 -24.35 -15.91 0.37
C PHE A 201 -25.37 -16.40 -0.66
N ALA A 202 -24.93 -16.79 -1.86
CA ALA A 202 -25.81 -17.19 -2.97
C ALA A 202 -26.75 -18.37 -2.63
N GLY A 203 -26.34 -19.27 -1.74
CA GLY A 203 -27.17 -20.39 -1.28
C GLY A 203 -28.30 -20.00 -0.31
N GLU A 204 -28.18 -18.86 0.39
CA GLU A 204 -29.20 -18.39 1.34
C GLU A 204 -30.38 -17.67 0.65
N PHE A 205 -30.19 -17.23 -0.60
CA PHE A 205 -31.21 -16.53 -1.40
C PHE A 205 -31.87 -17.39 -2.49
N ALA A 206 -31.49 -18.68 -2.60
CA ALA A 206 -31.93 -19.59 -3.66
C ALA A 206 -33.44 -19.96 -3.62
N GLY A 207 -34.18 -19.56 -2.59
CA GLY A 207 -35.64 -19.75 -2.51
C GLY A 207 -36.48 -18.64 -3.16
N ALA A 208 -35.87 -17.56 -3.65
CA ALA A 208 -36.58 -16.37 -4.13
C ALA A 208 -36.42 -16.15 -5.65
N SER A 209 -36.41 -17.21 -6.46
CA SER A 209 -36.41 -17.09 -7.91
C SER A 209 -37.72 -17.58 -8.52
N ALA A 210 -38.66 -16.65 -8.73
CA ALA A 210 -39.66 -16.76 -9.78
C ALA A 210 -39.79 -15.42 -10.50
N GLY A 211 -39.21 -15.31 -11.69
CA GLY A 211 -39.45 -14.22 -12.66
C GLY A 211 -38.20 -13.50 -13.16
N ALA A 212 -37.77 -13.81 -14.38
CA ALA A 212 -36.72 -13.10 -15.13
C ALA A 212 -37.30 -11.87 -15.89
N PRO A 213 -36.52 -11.17 -16.73
CA PRO A 213 -35.54 -10.14 -16.39
C PRO A 213 -35.97 -8.76 -16.94
N GLY A 214 -35.76 -7.68 -16.18
CA GLY A 214 -35.92 -6.33 -16.72
C GLY A 214 -36.14 -5.26 -15.66
N ALA A 215 -35.14 -4.38 -15.53
CA ALA A 215 -35.21 -3.01 -15.05
C ALA A 215 -35.89 -2.70 -13.69
N ALA A 216 -35.03 -2.19 -12.79
CA ALA A 216 -35.27 -1.08 -11.87
C ALA A 216 -36.36 -1.21 -10.78
N ALA A 217 -35.85 -1.24 -9.54
CA ALA A 217 -36.35 -0.51 -8.38
C ALA A 217 -37.80 -0.73 -7.93
N ALA A 218 -37.96 -1.58 -6.91
CA ALA A 218 -38.81 -1.29 -5.76
C ALA A 218 -38.33 -2.14 -4.58
N ALA A 219 -37.73 -1.50 -3.59
CA ALA A 219 -37.38 -2.12 -2.33
C ALA A 219 -38.67 -2.42 -1.54
N ALA A 220 -39.12 -3.66 -1.54
CA ALA A 220 -40.03 -4.14 -0.51
C ALA A 220 -39.17 -4.76 0.61
N GLY A 221 -38.86 -3.95 1.62
CA GLY A 221 -38.27 -4.43 2.87
C GLY A 221 -39.24 -5.38 3.61
N PRO A 222 -38.75 -6.14 4.60
CA PRO A 222 -39.59 -7.03 5.38
C PRO A 222 -40.68 -6.22 6.10
N ALA A 223 -41.92 -6.72 6.09
CA ALA A 223 -43.06 -6.06 6.72
C ALA A 223 -42.79 -5.83 8.22
N ALA A 224 -42.48 -4.58 8.58
CA ALA A 224 -42.42 -4.14 9.96
C ALA A 224 -43.83 -4.24 10.58
N GLN A 225 -43.92 -4.66 11.84
CA GLN A 225 -45.20 -4.76 12.53
C GLN A 225 -45.79 -3.36 12.70
N ASN A 226 -46.94 -3.13 12.07
CA ASN A 226 -47.64 -1.85 12.11
C ASN A 226 -48.10 -1.54 13.55
N PHE A 227 -47.85 -0.33 14.04
CA PHE A 227 -48.25 0.15 15.36
C PHE A 227 -49.22 1.33 15.24
N LYS A 228 -50.11 1.51 16.21
CA LYS A 228 -51.11 2.59 16.17
C LYS A 228 -50.56 3.88 16.75
N ILE A 229 -51.04 5.02 16.27
CA ILE A 229 -50.63 6.36 16.72
C ILE A 229 -51.73 6.95 17.59
N ALA A 230 -51.33 7.53 18.72
CA ALA A 230 -52.25 8.21 19.64
C ALA A 230 -52.48 9.67 19.22
N LYS A 231 -51.45 10.37 18.76
CA LYS A 231 -51.55 11.78 18.35
C LYS A 231 -50.44 12.13 17.36
N VAL A 232 -50.75 13.00 16.40
CA VAL A 232 -49.80 13.63 15.47
C VAL A 232 -49.98 15.14 15.50
N TRP A 233 -48.89 15.90 15.42
CA TRP A 233 -48.90 17.36 15.29
C TRP A 233 -47.70 17.85 14.47
N ILE A 234 -47.81 19.08 13.95
CA ILE A 234 -46.79 19.74 13.14
C ILE A 234 -46.30 20.96 13.92
N GLU A 235 -44.99 21.01 14.17
CA GLU A 235 -44.34 22.17 14.79
C GLU A 235 -44.12 23.30 13.75
N PRO A 236 -44.03 24.57 14.19
CA PRO A 236 -43.73 25.68 13.29
C PRO A 236 -42.39 25.48 12.59
N GLY A 237 -42.34 25.68 11.26
CA GLY A 237 -41.12 25.49 10.46
C GLY A 237 -41.29 24.62 9.22
N CYS A 238 -42.52 24.26 8.84
CA CYS A 238 -42.80 23.56 7.59
C CYS A 238 -42.35 24.40 6.37
N ILE A 239 -41.63 23.78 5.43
CA ILE A 239 -41.13 24.43 4.21
C ILE A 239 -41.90 24.01 2.94
N VAL A 240 -43.06 23.38 3.09
CA VAL A 240 -43.96 23.05 1.94
C VAL A 240 -43.25 22.20 0.87
N CYS A 241 -42.49 21.19 1.31
CA CYS A 241 -41.70 20.32 0.43
C CYS A 241 -42.47 19.12 -0.16
N ASN A 242 -43.75 18.94 0.21
CA ASN A 242 -44.66 17.87 -0.22
C ASN A 242 -44.28 16.43 0.17
N ALA A 243 -43.11 16.20 0.77
CA ALA A 243 -42.65 14.85 1.13
C ALA A 243 -43.63 14.08 2.03
N CYS A 244 -44.26 14.75 3.00
CA CYS A 244 -45.23 14.11 3.91
C CYS A 244 -46.57 13.76 3.25
N GLU A 245 -47.00 14.54 2.25
CA GLU A 245 -48.22 14.26 1.49
C GLU A 245 -48.00 13.11 0.49
N ASP A 246 -46.82 13.03 -0.12
CA ASP A 246 -46.47 11.92 -1.03
C ASP A 246 -46.44 10.56 -0.31
N ILE A 247 -45.99 10.55 0.96
CA ILE A 247 -45.88 9.32 1.77
C ILE A 247 -47.22 8.97 2.42
N TYR A 248 -47.96 9.95 2.95
CA TYR A 248 -49.21 9.69 3.67
C TYR A 248 -50.29 10.78 3.44
N LYS A 249 -50.74 10.91 2.18
CA LYS A 249 -51.76 11.87 1.70
C LYS A 249 -53.09 11.90 2.47
N ASP A 250 -53.46 10.78 3.09
CA ASP A 250 -54.73 10.65 3.81
C ASP A 250 -54.66 11.38 5.17
N VAL A 251 -53.45 11.64 5.68
CA VAL A 251 -53.19 12.34 6.94
C VAL A 251 -52.76 13.79 6.69
N PHE A 252 -51.85 14.00 5.74
CA PHE A 252 -51.23 15.31 5.50
C PHE A 252 -51.79 15.99 4.27
N GLU A 253 -52.02 17.30 4.39
CA GLU A 253 -52.40 18.18 3.28
C GLU A 253 -51.47 19.39 3.30
N VAL A 254 -50.70 19.56 2.23
CA VAL A 254 -49.78 20.69 2.11
C VAL A 254 -50.50 21.86 1.43
N LEU A 255 -50.61 22.98 2.15
CA LEU A 255 -51.13 24.25 1.66
C LEU A 255 -49.98 25.17 1.22
N ALA A 256 -50.30 26.34 0.66
CA ALA A 256 -49.29 27.25 0.12
C ALA A 256 -48.20 27.69 1.12
N ASP A 257 -48.55 27.83 2.41
CA ASP A 257 -47.64 28.38 3.43
C ASP A 257 -47.30 27.39 4.56
N THR A 258 -48.04 26.28 4.71
CA THR A 258 -47.80 25.28 5.76
C THR A 258 -48.51 23.96 5.45
N CYS A 259 -48.14 22.89 6.16
CA CYS A 259 -48.85 21.61 6.12
C CYS A 259 -49.86 21.54 7.28
N ILE A 260 -51.05 21.01 7.00
CA ILE A 260 -52.06 20.71 8.03
C ILE A 260 -52.35 19.21 8.08
N ILE A 261 -52.87 18.75 9.22
CA ILE A 261 -53.35 17.38 9.39
C ILE A 261 -54.86 17.38 9.10
N ARG A 262 -55.30 16.47 8.22
CA ARG A 262 -56.72 16.37 7.85
C ARG A 262 -57.58 16.02 9.07
N PRO A 263 -58.79 16.57 9.21
CA PRO A 263 -59.62 16.39 10.41
C PRO A 263 -60.10 14.95 10.67
N ASN A 264 -60.01 14.06 9.67
CA ASN A 264 -60.31 12.63 9.77
C ASN A 264 -59.10 11.74 9.42
N ALA A 265 -57.89 12.17 9.81
CA ALA A 265 -56.66 11.46 9.51
C ALA A 265 -56.64 10.02 10.08
N PRO A 266 -56.35 8.99 9.26
CA PRO A 266 -56.18 7.61 9.72
C PRO A 266 -54.86 7.45 10.52
N LEU A 267 -54.97 7.01 11.78
CA LEU A 267 -53.82 6.83 12.71
C LEU A 267 -53.49 5.35 12.98
N ASP A 268 -53.93 4.47 12.09
CA ASP A 268 -53.77 3.03 12.15
C ASP A 268 -52.49 2.51 11.46
N ASP A 269 -51.85 3.34 10.63
CA ASP A 269 -50.57 3.02 9.97
C ASP A 269 -49.39 3.82 10.56
N GLY A 270 -48.77 3.23 11.59
CA GLY A 270 -47.60 3.79 12.27
C GLY A 270 -46.34 3.81 11.43
N LEU A 271 -46.22 2.89 10.48
CA LEU A 271 -45.02 2.77 9.65
C LEU A 271 -44.94 3.92 8.64
N ARG A 272 -46.07 4.22 7.97
CA ARG A 272 -46.14 5.37 7.06
C ARG A 272 -45.97 6.71 7.76
N MET A 273 -46.44 6.81 9.01
CA MET A 273 -46.22 8.03 9.80
C MET A 273 -44.76 8.22 10.19
N GLN A 274 -44.07 7.14 10.58
CA GLN A 274 -42.65 7.20 10.89
C GLN A 274 -41.86 7.60 9.65
N GLU A 275 -42.15 6.99 8.51
CA GLU A 275 -41.53 7.32 7.23
C GLU A 275 -41.78 8.79 6.83
N ALA A 276 -43.01 9.29 7.01
CA ALA A 276 -43.33 10.69 6.75
C ALA A 276 -42.60 11.65 7.70
N ALA A 277 -42.39 11.27 8.97
CA ALA A 277 -41.65 12.08 9.94
C ALA A 277 -40.14 12.11 9.65
N GLU A 278 -39.55 10.97 9.27
CA GLU A 278 -38.13 10.86 8.90
C GLU A 278 -37.83 11.52 7.53
N ALA A 279 -38.78 11.49 6.60
CA ALA A 279 -38.65 12.15 5.31
C ALA A 279 -38.78 13.68 5.41
N CYS A 280 -39.19 14.23 6.55
CA CYS A 280 -39.32 15.67 6.75
C CYS A 280 -37.92 16.29 6.90
N PRO A 281 -37.41 17.10 5.94
CA PRO A 281 -36.05 17.65 5.99
C PRO A 281 -35.81 18.64 7.13
N VAL A 282 -36.89 19.13 7.75
CA VAL A 282 -36.90 20.07 8.87
C VAL A 282 -37.45 19.43 10.16
N GLU A 283 -37.73 18.12 10.13
CA GLU A 283 -38.12 17.29 11.29
C GLU A 283 -39.31 17.83 12.12
N VAL A 284 -40.22 18.60 11.50
CA VAL A 284 -41.34 19.27 12.19
C VAL A 284 -42.55 18.36 12.48
N ILE A 285 -42.59 17.16 11.91
CA ILE A 285 -43.69 16.21 12.11
C ILE A 285 -43.40 15.37 13.34
N LYS A 286 -44.27 15.46 14.36
CA LYS A 286 -44.14 14.72 15.61
C LYS A 286 -45.37 13.85 15.85
N TYR A 287 -45.16 12.67 16.45
CA TYR A 287 -46.24 11.76 16.80
C TYR A 287 -45.96 11.02 18.10
N THR A 288 -47.01 10.53 18.75
CA THR A 288 -46.93 9.61 19.90
C THR A 288 -47.54 8.27 19.54
N VAL A 289 -46.85 7.19 19.90
CA VAL A 289 -47.35 5.81 19.72
C VAL A 289 -48.45 5.53 20.75
N ALA A 290 -49.54 4.89 20.31
CA ALA A 290 -50.55 4.37 21.20
C ALA A 290 -50.03 3.10 21.87
N SER A 291 -49.92 3.12 23.20
CA SER A 291 -49.58 1.97 24.05
C SER A 291 -50.72 0.96 24.13
#